data_AF-A0A949GYW6-F1
#
_entry.id   AF-A0A949GYW6-F1
#
_cell.length_a   1.000
_cell.length_b   1.000
_cell.length_c   1.000
_cell.angle_alpha   90.00
_cell.angle_beta   90.00
_cell.angle_gamma   90.00
#
_symmetry.space_group_name_H-M   'P 1'
#
loop_
_entity.id
_entity.type
_entity.pdbx_description
1 polymer ?
#
loop_
_entity_poly.entity_id
_entity_poly.type
_entity_poly.pdbx_seq_one_letter_code
_entity_poly.pdbx_strand_id
1 'polypeptide(L)'
;MTSRAPSIFTEFWIPAVTFVLFFLFQSRGRMSELFLTFFAIAVSALLFYWYDRVGERYLFFLGLFIGFVIEVGFRYLGYQQIWTEASLFGVPLWLPIAWGAGFVLITRLGAWIRGLQITD
;
A
#
# COMPACT_ATOMS: atom_id res chain seq x y z
N MET A 1 -0.59 -14.74 27.49
CA MET A 1 -0.75 -13.33 27.06
C MET A 1 -2.05 -13.24 26.30
N THR A 2 -3.03 -12.52 26.82
CA THR A 2 -4.33 -12.33 26.18
C THR A 2 -4.17 -11.39 24.99
N SER A 3 -3.95 -11.95 23.80
CA SER A 3 -4.01 -11.18 22.55
C SER A 3 -5.46 -10.75 22.34
N ARG A 4 -5.83 -9.57 22.84
CA ARG A 4 -7.08 -8.94 22.41
C ARG A 4 -7.00 -8.83 20.91
N ALA A 5 -7.92 -9.52 20.21
CA ALA A 5 -8.11 -9.33 18.78
C ALA A 5 -8.20 -7.81 18.56
N PRO A 6 -7.34 -7.24 17.72
CA PRO A 6 -7.36 -5.81 17.46
C PRO A 6 -8.75 -5.43 16.94
N SER A 7 -9.23 -4.25 17.33
CA SER A 7 -10.48 -3.79 16.78
C SER A 7 -10.29 -3.57 15.28
N ILE A 8 -11.34 -3.86 14.49
CA ILE A 8 -11.41 -3.52 13.05
C ILE A 8 -10.96 -2.07 12.80
N PHE A 9 -11.17 -1.20 13.78
CA PHE A 9 -10.69 0.17 13.81
C PHE A 9 -9.17 0.28 13.60
N THR A 10 -8.37 -0.43 14.37
CA THR A 10 -6.91 -0.35 14.26
C THR A 10 -6.37 -1.03 13.00
N GLU A 11 -7.05 -2.08 12.51
CA GLU A 11 -6.57 -2.87 11.36
C GLU A 11 -6.88 -2.21 10.00
N PHE A 12 -8.02 -1.53 9.87
CA PHE A 12 -8.46 -0.94 8.60
C PHE A 12 -8.47 0.58 8.60
N TRP A 13 -8.95 1.20 9.68
CA TRP A 13 -9.14 2.66 9.67
C TRP A 13 -7.81 3.41 9.75
N ILE A 14 -6.82 2.91 10.48
CA ILE A 14 -5.52 3.60 10.52
C ILE A 14 -4.86 3.57 9.14
N PRO A 15 -4.66 2.42 8.48
CA PRO A 15 -4.09 2.42 7.12
C PRO A 15 -4.93 3.24 6.13
N ALA A 16 -6.25 3.13 6.16
CA ALA A 16 -7.13 3.90 5.27
C ALA A 16 -7.00 5.42 5.46
N VAL A 17 -7.05 5.90 6.71
CA VAL A 17 -6.85 7.33 7.02
C VAL A 17 -5.44 7.77 6.61
N THR A 18 -4.43 6.94 6.85
CA THR A 18 -3.05 7.28 6.47
C THR A 18 -2.88 7.35 4.95
N PHE A 19 -3.52 6.47 4.17
CA PHE A 19 -3.57 6.57 2.71
C PHE A 19 -4.35 7.80 2.22
N VAL A 20 -5.46 8.14 2.85
CA VAL A 20 -6.20 9.37 2.51
C VAL A 20 -5.32 10.59 2.76
N LEU A 21 -4.64 10.66 3.91
CA LEU A 21 -3.70 11.75 4.21
C LEU A 21 -2.56 11.81 3.19
N PHE A 22 -2.00 10.66 2.82
CA PHE A 22 -1.00 10.57 1.78
C PHE A 22 -1.47 11.21 0.46
N PHE A 23 -2.66 10.85 -0.03
CA PHE A 23 -3.20 11.41 -1.27
C PHE A 23 -3.57 12.90 -1.14
N LEU A 24 -4.05 13.34 0.03
CA LEU A 24 -4.28 14.76 0.29
C LEU A 24 -2.99 15.57 0.23
N PHE A 25 -1.88 15.06 0.79
CA PHE A 25 -0.58 15.70 0.68
C PHE A 25 -0.02 15.67 -0.75
N GLN A 26 -0.14 14.54 -1.44
CA GLN A 26 0.28 14.38 -2.82
C GLN A 26 -0.47 15.34 -3.76
N SER A 27 -1.80 15.44 -3.62
CA SER A 27 -2.65 16.31 -4.46
C SER A 27 -2.34 17.79 -4.33
N ARG A 28 -1.77 18.22 -3.20
CA ARG A 28 -1.33 19.62 -3.01
C ARG A 28 -0.05 19.96 -3.78
N GLY A 29 0.66 18.96 -4.33
CA GLY A 29 1.86 19.16 -5.16
C GLY A 29 3.05 19.76 -4.42
N ARG A 30 3.02 19.81 -3.08
CA ARG A 30 4.06 20.46 -2.25
C ARG A 30 5.13 19.50 -1.72
N MET A 31 5.00 18.21 -2.00
CA MET A 31 5.93 17.20 -1.49
C MET A 31 6.73 16.59 -2.62
N SER A 32 8.02 16.42 -2.40
CA SER A 32 8.90 15.72 -3.33
C SER A 32 8.51 14.25 -3.42
N GLU A 33 8.80 13.63 -4.57
CA GLU A 33 8.59 12.19 -4.78
C GLU A 33 9.29 11.36 -3.69
N LEU A 34 10.50 11.76 -3.29
CA LEU A 34 11.26 11.10 -2.22
C LEU A 34 10.51 11.13 -0.89
N PHE A 35 9.93 12.28 -0.51
CA PHE A 35 9.17 12.38 0.72
C PHE A 35 7.94 11.47 0.69
N LEU A 36 7.21 11.46 -0.43
CA LEU A 36 6.06 10.57 -0.63
C LEU A 36 6.47 9.09 -0.58
N THR A 37 7.65 8.75 -1.10
CA THR A 37 8.20 7.39 -1.05
C THR A 37 8.52 6.98 0.38
N PHE A 38 9.24 7.82 1.15
CA PHE A 38 9.49 7.54 2.56
C PHE A 38 8.20 7.44 3.37
N PHE A 39 7.21 8.28 3.07
CA PHE A 39 5.90 8.19 3.68
C PHE A 39 5.25 6.83 3.38
N ALA A 40 5.15 6.43 2.11
CA ALA A 40 4.56 5.14 1.72
C ALA A 40 5.28 3.94 2.37
N ILE A 41 6.61 4.00 2.49
CA ILE A 41 7.41 3.01 3.23
C ILE A 41 7.02 2.99 4.70
N ALA A 42 6.95 4.15 5.36
CA ALA A 42 6.59 4.26 6.77
C ALA A 42 5.18 3.72 7.04
N VAL A 43 4.20 4.02 6.18
CA VAL A 43 2.85 3.46 6.28
C VAL A 43 2.86 1.94 6.13
N SER A 44 3.59 1.43 5.14
CA SER A 44 3.72 -0.01 4.91
C SER A 44 4.41 -0.69 6.10
N ALA A 45 5.45 -0.08 6.66
CA ALA A 45 6.12 -0.56 7.86
C ALA A 45 5.19 -0.59 9.08
N LEU A 46 4.37 0.45 9.27
CA LEU A 46 3.37 0.49 10.34
C LEU A 46 2.30 -0.60 10.18
N LEU A 47 1.90 -0.89 8.94
CA LEU A 47 0.94 -1.97 8.63
C LEU A 47 1.44 -3.32 9.16
N PHE A 48 2.73 -3.64 8.97
CA PHE A 48 3.34 -4.87 9.48
C PHE A 48 3.76 -4.77 10.95
N TYR A 49 4.13 -3.59 11.44
CA TYR A 49 4.52 -3.41 12.84
C TYR A 49 3.37 -3.72 13.80
N TRP A 50 2.15 -3.32 13.45
CA TRP A 50 0.98 -3.59 14.29
C TRP A 50 0.40 -4.98 14.06
N TYR A 51 0.36 -5.46 12.82
CA TYR A 51 -0.24 -6.73 12.47
C TYR A 51 0.58 -7.37 11.35
N ASP A 52 1.45 -8.30 11.70
CA ASP A 52 2.15 -9.13 10.73
C ASP A 52 1.55 -10.53 10.80
N ARG A 53 0.90 -10.98 9.73
CA ARG A 53 0.42 -12.37 9.62
C ARG A 53 1.32 -13.16 8.70
N VAL A 54 1.39 -14.47 8.93
CA VAL A 54 2.17 -15.38 8.08
C VAL A 54 1.68 -15.25 6.63
N GLY A 55 2.61 -15.00 5.70
CA GLY A 55 2.30 -14.88 4.28
C GLY A 55 2.05 -13.46 3.76
N GLU A 56 1.71 -12.49 4.62
CA GLU A 56 1.34 -11.14 4.15
C GLU A 56 2.53 -10.37 3.57
N ARG A 57 3.76 -10.62 4.07
CA ARG A 57 4.97 -10.04 3.48
C ARG A 57 5.19 -10.51 2.04
N TYR A 58 4.93 -11.79 1.74
CA TYR A 58 5.02 -12.31 0.38
C TYR A 58 3.96 -11.67 -0.51
N LEU A 59 2.74 -11.51 0.01
CA LEU A 59 1.65 -10.83 -0.70
C LEU A 59 1.99 -9.36 -1.00
N PHE A 60 2.65 -8.67 -0.08
CA PHE A 60 3.13 -7.30 -0.29
C PHE A 60 4.18 -7.22 -1.38
N PHE A 61 5.21 -8.06 -1.35
CA PHE A 61 6.24 -8.07 -2.40
C PHE A 61 5.66 -8.48 -3.75
N LEU A 62 4.71 -9.41 -3.77
CA LEU A 62 3.97 -9.78 -4.97
C LEU A 62 3.17 -8.58 -5.52
N GLY A 63 2.43 -7.88 -4.65
CA GLY A 63 1.70 -6.67 -5.03
C GLY A 63 2.60 -5.55 -5.52
N LEU A 64 3.77 -5.35 -4.90
CA LEU A 64 4.78 -4.39 -5.35
C LEU A 64 5.27 -4.73 -6.75
N PHE A 65 5.64 -6.00 -6.99
CA PHE A 65 6.13 -6.44 -8.28
C PHE A 65 5.05 -6.33 -9.37
N ILE A 66 3.84 -6.84 -9.11
CA ILE A 66 2.72 -6.76 -10.05
C ILE A 66 2.36 -5.30 -10.34
N GLY A 67 2.25 -4.47 -9.30
CA GLY A 67 1.97 -3.05 -9.44
C GLY A 67 3.02 -2.34 -10.30
N PHE A 68 4.30 -2.61 -10.07
CA PHE A 68 5.37 -2.09 -10.91
C PHE A 68 5.22 -2.49 -12.39
N VAL A 69 5.00 -3.78 -12.67
CA VAL A 69 4.85 -4.29 -14.04
C VAL A 69 3.63 -3.68 -14.74
N ILE A 70 2.49 -3.61 -14.05
CA ILE A 70 1.26 -3.01 -14.55
C ILE A 70 1.49 -1.54 -14.88
N GLU A 71 1.99 -0.77 -13.91
CA GLU A 71 2.11 0.68 -14.05
C GLU A 71 3.10 1.07 -15.15
N VAL A 72 4.26 0.41 -15.22
CA VAL A 72 5.26 0.66 -16.27
C VAL A 72 4.77 0.15 -17.62
N GLY A 73 4.14 -1.03 -17.66
CA GLY A 73 3.61 -1.62 -18.89
C GLY A 73 2.54 -0.75 -19.53
N PHE A 74 1.53 -0.34 -18.76
CA PHE A 74 0.46 0.53 -19.27
C PHE A 74 0.95 1.93 -19.64
N ARG A 75 1.95 2.46 -18.93
CA ARG A 75 2.63 3.69 -19.34
C ARG A 75 3.27 3.54 -20.71
N TYR A 76 4.02 2.47 -20.95
CA TYR A 76 4.68 2.23 -22.24
C TYR A 76 3.68 2.09 -23.39
N LEU A 77 2.50 1.52 -23.11
CA LEU A 77 1.40 1.42 -24.06
C LEU A 77 0.58 2.72 -24.23
N GLY A 78 0.88 3.76 -23.45
CA GLY A 78 0.18 5.06 -23.52
C GLY A 78 -1.22 5.08 -22.91
N TYR A 79 -1.58 4.09 -22.10
CA TYR A 79 -2.92 3.96 -21.49
C TYR A 79 -3.03 4.55 -20.08
N GLN A 80 -1.95 5.11 -19.54
CA GLN A 80 -1.89 5.54 -18.14
C GLN A 80 -1.53 7.01 -17.98
N GLN A 81 -1.83 7.53 -16.80
CA GLN A 81 -1.48 8.88 -16.39
C GLN A 81 0.01 9.14 -16.56
N ILE A 82 0.34 10.25 -17.23
CA ILE A 82 1.71 10.71 -17.39
C ILE A 82 2.10 11.50 -16.15
N TRP A 83 3.06 10.98 -15.41
CA TRP A 83 3.74 11.68 -14.33
C TRP A 83 4.92 12.46 -14.91
N THR A 84 4.92 13.79 -14.75
CA THR A 84 5.93 14.70 -15.30
C THR A 84 7.28 14.62 -14.58
N GLU A 85 7.27 14.29 -13.29
CA GLU A 85 8.44 14.32 -12.38
C GLU A 85 8.72 12.93 -11.78
N ALA A 86 8.46 11.84 -12.51
CA ALA A 86 8.55 10.49 -11.99
C ALA A 86 9.89 9.82 -12.30
N SER A 87 10.52 9.24 -11.27
CA SER A 87 11.88 8.68 -11.37
C SER A 87 11.96 7.20 -11.78
N LEU A 88 10.92 6.38 -11.55
CA LEU A 88 10.95 4.94 -11.83
C LEU A 88 10.34 4.61 -13.20
N PHE A 89 11.14 4.74 -14.27
CA PHE A 89 10.68 4.55 -15.66
C PHE A 89 9.46 5.44 -16.01
N GLY A 90 9.38 6.62 -15.39
CA GLY A 90 8.27 7.55 -15.51
C GLY A 90 7.03 7.19 -14.68
N VAL A 91 7.16 6.24 -13.75
CA VAL A 91 6.18 5.98 -12.68
C VAL A 91 6.76 6.44 -11.34
N PRO A 92 5.96 6.97 -10.40
CA PRO A 92 6.48 7.36 -9.09
C PRO A 92 6.94 6.16 -8.24
N LEU A 93 8.07 6.29 -7.53
CA LEU A 93 8.64 5.25 -6.65
C LEU A 93 7.68 4.76 -5.57
N TRP A 94 6.85 5.66 -5.03
CA TRP A 94 5.87 5.33 -4.00
C TRP A 94 4.70 4.48 -4.52
N LEU A 95 4.45 4.47 -5.83
CA LEU A 95 3.25 3.88 -6.40
C LEU A 95 3.27 2.34 -6.35
N PRO A 96 4.35 1.64 -6.74
CA PRO A 96 4.47 0.19 -6.48
C PRO A 96 4.36 -0.18 -4.99
N ILE A 97 4.86 0.65 -4.09
CA ILE A 97 4.76 0.42 -2.64
C ILE A 97 3.28 0.50 -2.19
N ALA A 98 2.54 1.50 -2.69
CA ALA A 98 1.12 1.62 -2.44
C ALA A 98 0.33 0.41 -2.98
N TRP A 99 0.71 -0.13 -4.14
CA TRP A 99 0.16 -1.40 -4.66
C TRP A 99 0.41 -2.57 -3.72
N GLY A 100 1.63 -2.73 -3.22
CA GLY A 100 1.97 -3.77 -2.24
C GLY A 100 1.08 -3.71 -0.99
N ALA A 101 0.93 -2.51 -0.41
CA ALA A 101 0.07 -2.30 0.74
C ALA A 101 -1.42 -2.55 0.41
N GLY A 102 -1.87 -2.12 -0.77
CA GLY A 102 -3.24 -2.36 -1.26
C GLY A 102 -3.58 -3.85 -1.36
N PHE A 103 -2.66 -4.67 -1.88
CA PHE A 103 -2.83 -6.12 -1.95
C PHE A 103 -3.06 -6.75 -0.57
N VAL A 104 -2.29 -6.33 0.44
CA VAL A 104 -2.46 -6.81 1.81
C VAL A 104 -3.81 -6.36 2.37
N LEU A 105 -4.14 -5.06 2.29
CA LEU A 105 -5.37 -4.52 2.84
C LEU A 105 -6.64 -5.11 2.20
N ILE A 106 -6.65 -5.29 0.87
CA ILE A 106 -7.79 -5.90 0.17
C ILE A 106 -7.96 -7.36 0.57
N THR A 107 -6.85 -8.08 0.77
CA THR A 107 -6.91 -9.48 1.22
C THR A 107 -7.43 -9.58 2.65
N ARG A 108 -6.96 -8.72 3.55
CA ARG A 108 -7.50 -8.60 4.92
C ARG A 108 -8.99 -8.30 4.91
N LEU A 109 -9.42 -7.35 4.06
CA LEU A 109 -10.82 -6.98 3.91
C LEU A 109 -11.64 -8.18 3.41
N GLY A 110 -11.14 -8.90 2.42
CA GLY A 110 -11.80 -10.10 1.89
C GLY A 110 -11.94 -11.22 2.93
N ALA A 111 -10.90 -11.47 3.73
CA ALA A 111 -10.95 -12.42 4.83
C ALA A 111 -11.99 -12.01 5.88
N TRP A 112 -11.99 -10.72 6.26
CA TRP A 112 -12.93 -10.17 7.21
C TRP A 112 -14.39 -10.27 6.75
N ILE A 113 -14.70 -9.87 5.52
CA ILE A 113 -16.05 -9.97 4.93
C ILE A 113 -16.56 -11.43 4.96
N ARG A 114 -15.66 -12.39 4.78
CA ARG A 114 -15.99 -13.83 4.79
C ARG A 114 -16.02 -14.44 6.18
N GLY A 115 -15.71 -13.68 7.24
CA GLY A 115 -15.60 -14.18 8.60
C GLY A 115 -14.46 -15.18 8.80
N LEU A 116 -13.43 -15.15 7.94
CA LEU A 116 -12.28 -16.04 8.05
C LEU A 116 -11.35 -15.55 9.15
N GLN A 117 -11.08 -16.40 10.13
CA GLN A 117 -10.02 -16.18 11.09
C GLN A 117 -8.71 -16.66 10.48
N ILE A 118 -7.86 -15.72 10.05
CA ILE A 118 -6.49 -16.03 9.69
C ILE A 118 -5.76 -16.32 11.01
N THR A 119 -5.53 -17.60 11.25
CA THR A 119 -4.73 -18.10 12.38
C THR A 119 -3.33 -18.36 11.85
N ASP A 120 -2.33 -17.81 12.54
CA ASP A 120 -0.91 -18.04 12.25
C ASP A 120 -0.48 -19.45 12.68
#